data_AF-A0A356L2D5-F1
#
_entry.id   AF-A0A356L2D5-F1
#
_cell.length_a   1.000
_cell.length_b   1.000
_cell.length_c   1.000
_cell.angle_alpha   90.00
_cell.angle_beta   90.00
_cell.angle_gamma   90.00
#
_symmetry.space_group_name_H-M   'P 1'
#
loop_
_entity.id
_entity.type
_entity.pdbx_description
1 polymer ?
#
loop_
_entity_poly.entity_id
_entity_poly.type
_entity_poly.pdbx_seq_one_letter_code
_entity_poly.pdbx_strand_id
1 'polypeptide(L)'
;WVSMGEPDAVWEKRIHDLKPYQVNAEAFRYAKEDAIFLHCLPAFHDTNTKIGKEIYEKYGLTEMEVSNEVFEGPHSVVFDEAENRMHTIKAVVYTTLGGV
;
A
#
# COMPACT_ATOMS: atom_id res chain seq x y z
N TRP A 1 0.64 -6.65 -2.93
CA TRP A 1 0.22 -7.91 -3.63
C TRP A 1 1.21 -9.06 -3.54
N VAL A 2 2.50 -8.76 -3.55
CA VAL A 2 3.59 -9.73 -3.48
C VAL A 2 4.31 -9.57 -2.15
N SER A 3 4.92 -10.64 -1.63
CA SER A 3 5.67 -10.57 -0.37
C SER A 3 7.17 -10.67 -0.62
N MET A 4 7.93 -9.97 0.21
CA MET A 4 9.39 -10.07 0.20
C MET A 4 9.82 -11.52 0.48
N GLY A 5 10.70 -12.06 -0.38
CA GLY A 5 11.24 -13.41 -0.25
C GLY A 5 10.43 -14.51 -0.94
N GLU A 6 9.27 -14.20 -1.53
CA GLU A 6 8.56 -15.17 -2.36
C GLU A 6 9.25 -15.36 -3.72
N PRO A 7 9.27 -16.59 -4.28
CA PRO A 7 9.86 -16.82 -5.60
C PRO A 7 9.17 -16.03 -6.71
N ASP A 8 9.96 -15.59 -7.69
CA ASP A 8 9.49 -14.84 -8.86
C ASP A 8 8.32 -15.47 -9.60
N ALA A 9 8.30 -16.79 -9.73
CA ALA A 9 7.22 -17.52 -10.40
C ALA A 9 5.85 -17.31 -9.73
N VAL A 10 5.81 -17.00 -8.43
CA VAL A 10 4.58 -16.69 -7.69
C VAL A 10 4.09 -15.29 -8.01
N TRP A 11 5.00 -14.35 -8.31
CA TRP A 11 4.67 -12.96 -8.53
C TRP A 11 3.86 -12.77 -9.80
N GLU A 12 4.27 -13.38 -10.91
CA GLU A 12 3.57 -13.25 -12.20
C GLU A 12 2.09 -13.66 -12.10
N LYS A 13 1.83 -14.83 -11.51
CA LYS A 13 0.46 -15.30 -11.27
C LYS A 13 -0.33 -14.34 -10.38
N ARG A 14 0.26 -13.88 -9.27
CA ARG A 14 -0.43 -12.97 -8.34
C ARG A 14 -0.69 -11.60 -8.95
N ILE A 15 0.24 -11.08 -9.73
CA ILE A 15 0.07 -9.81 -10.44
C ILE A 15 -1.13 -9.92 -11.38
N HIS A 16 -1.20 -10.99 -12.19
CA HIS A 16 -2.34 -11.24 -13.07
C HIS A 16 -3.67 -11.30 -12.29
N ASP A 17 -3.72 -12.10 -11.24
CA ASP A 17 -4.95 -12.34 -10.47
C ASP A 17 -5.42 -11.12 -9.69
N LEU A 18 -4.49 -10.28 -9.22
CA LEU A 18 -4.79 -9.14 -8.35
C LEU A 18 -4.87 -7.80 -9.09
N LYS A 19 -4.38 -7.70 -10.33
CA LYS A 19 -4.44 -6.46 -11.12
C LYS A 19 -5.85 -5.86 -11.23
N PRO A 20 -6.94 -6.65 -11.40
CA PRO A 20 -8.30 -6.11 -11.42
C PRO A 20 -8.76 -5.45 -10.10
N TYR A 21 -8.03 -5.68 -9.00
CA TYR A 21 -8.33 -5.14 -7.68
C TYR A 21 -7.40 -3.97 -7.30
N GLN A 22 -6.70 -3.38 -8.28
CA GLN A 22 -5.91 -2.17 -8.04
C GLN A 22 -6.80 -1.05 -7.50
N VAL A 23 -6.37 -0.42 -6.40
CA VAL A 23 -7.03 0.77 -5.90
C VAL A 23 -6.60 1.95 -6.77
N ASN A 24 -7.47 2.39 -7.66
CA ASN A 24 -7.22 3.48 -8.60
C ASN A 24 -8.43 4.41 -8.67
N ALA A 25 -8.35 5.45 -9.49
CA ALA A 25 -9.45 6.42 -9.67
C ALA A 25 -10.75 5.74 -10.11
N GLU A 26 -10.69 4.71 -10.97
CA GLU A 26 -11.88 3.95 -11.39
C GLU A 26 -12.53 3.21 -10.21
N ALA A 27 -11.74 2.53 -9.38
CA ALA A 27 -12.23 1.89 -8.16
C ALA A 27 -12.85 2.92 -7.20
N PHE A 28 -12.22 4.09 -7.06
CA PHE A 28 -12.71 5.19 -6.22
C PHE A 28 -14.04 5.78 -6.71
N ARG A 29 -14.41 5.65 -8.00
CA ARG A 29 -15.73 6.08 -8.49
C ARG A 29 -16.90 5.32 -7.87
N TYR A 30 -16.65 4.13 -7.32
CA TYR A 30 -17.66 3.35 -6.60
C TYR A 30 -17.69 3.66 -5.10
N ALA A 31 -16.73 4.44 -4.61
CA ALA A 31 -16.64 4.83 -3.22
C ALA A 31 -17.60 5.99 -2.89
N LYS A 32 -17.85 6.21 -1.61
CA LYS A 32 -18.57 7.40 -1.14
C LYS A 32 -17.70 8.65 -1.31
N GLU A 33 -18.32 9.82 -1.36
CA GLU A 33 -17.61 11.11 -1.47
C GLU A 33 -16.63 11.35 -0.32
N ASP A 34 -16.91 10.81 0.87
CA ASP A 34 -16.09 10.92 2.07
C ASP A 34 -15.13 9.74 2.28
N ALA A 35 -14.99 8.86 1.27
CA ALA A 35 -14.08 7.74 1.37
C ALA A 35 -12.63 8.22 1.50
N ILE A 36 -11.87 7.52 2.35
CA ILE A 36 -10.43 7.70 2.52
C ILE A 36 -9.69 6.46 2.02
N PHE A 37 -8.46 6.68 1.56
CA PHE A 37 -7.53 5.62 1.21
C PHE A 37 -6.56 5.38 2.38
N LEU A 38 -6.45 4.10 2.77
CA LEU A 38 -5.53 3.60 3.79
C LEU A 38 -4.63 2.53 3.17
N HIS A 39 -3.39 2.47 3.62
CA HIS A 39 -2.41 1.47 3.19
C HIS A 39 -1.25 1.43 4.17
N CYS A 40 -0.98 0.26 4.73
CA CYS A 40 0.21 0.06 5.53
C CYS A 40 1.47 0.18 4.66
N LEU A 41 2.33 1.15 4.96
CA LEU A 41 3.55 1.40 4.17
C LEU A 41 4.59 0.26 4.32
N PRO A 42 5.42 0.00 3.30
CA PRO A 42 5.53 0.72 2.02
C PRO A 42 4.47 0.33 0.99
N ALA A 43 4.20 1.23 0.02
CA ALA A 43 3.36 0.99 -1.14
C ALA A 43 4.16 1.11 -2.45
N PHE A 44 3.80 0.32 -3.45
CA PHE A 44 4.34 0.36 -4.82
C PHE A 44 3.41 1.17 -5.73
N HIS A 45 3.42 2.49 -5.52
CA HIS A 45 2.60 3.45 -6.27
C HIS A 45 3.35 4.15 -7.40
N ASP A 46 4.67 3.99 -7.51
CA ASP A 46 5.50 4.59 -8.57
C ASP A 46 6.78 3.78 -8.86
N THR A 47 7.63 4.30 -9.75
CA THR A 47 8.96 3.74 -10.11
C THR A 47 10.13 4.50 -9.50
N ASN A 48 9.92 5.31 -8.46
CA ASN A 48 10.98 6.12 -7.84
C ASN A 48 11.83 5.32 -6.84
N THR A 49 11.40 4.10 -6.50
CA THR A 49 12.18 3.17 -5.68
C THR A 49 12.98 2.18 -6.53
N LYS A 50 14.06 1.62 -5.99
CA LYS A 50 14.84 0.58 -6.68
C LYS A 50 13.97 -0.62 -7.10
N ILE A 51 13.15 -1.12 -6.17
CA ILE A 51 12.26 -2.26 -6.41
C ILE A 51 11.15 -1.89 -7.41
N GLY A 52 10.59 -0.68 -7.33
CA GLY A 52 9.61 -0.19 -8.31
C GLY A 52 10.16 -0.17 -9.74
N LYS A 53 11.43 0.25 -9.92
CA LYS A 53 12.10 0.17 -11.24
C LYS A 53 12.29 -1.26 -11.70
N GLU A 54 12.72 -2.17 -10.83
CA GLU A 54 12.88 -3.59 -11.16
C GLU A 54 11.54 -4.23 -11.57
N ILE A 55 10.44 -3.89 -10.89
CA ILE A 55 9.09 -4.32 -11.24
C ILE A 55 8.69 -3.80 -12.62
N TYR A 56 8.97 -2.53 -12.91
CA TYR A 56 8.70 -1.94 -14.22
C TYR A 56 9.49 -2.62 -15.32
N GLU A 57 10.79 -2.85 -15.13
CA GLU A 57 11.65 -3.52 -16.11
C GLU A 57 11.20 -4.96 -16.38
N LYS A 58 10.72 -5.66 -15.35
CA LYS A 58 10.35 -7.08 -15.44
C LYS A 58 8.91 -7.32 -15.92
N TYR A 59 7.97 -6.51 -15.45
CA TYR A 59 6.53 -6.74 -15.66
C TYR A 59 5.84 -5.60 -16.42
N GLY A 60 6.55 -4.51 -16.75
CA GLY A 60 5.99 -3.34 -17.43
C GLY A 60 5.03 -2.52 -16.57
N LEU A 61 5.04 -2.71 -15.25
CA LEU A 61 4.13 -2.07 -14.31
C LEU A 61 4.79 -0.87 -13.65
N THR A 62 4.19 0.31 -13.80
CA THR A 62 4.61 1.52 -13.10
C THR A 62 4.03 1.60 -11.68
N GLU A 63 2.92 0.91 -11.44
CA GLU A 63 2.13 0.95 -10.21
C GLU A 63 1.53 -0.44 -9.96
N MET A 64 1.58 -0.92 -8.71
CA MET A 64 1.02 -2.21 -8.30
C MET A 64 -0.32 -2.00 -7.59
N GLU A 65 -0.39 -2.16 -6.26
CA GLU A 65 -1.67 -2.24 -5.55
C GLU A 65 -2.49 -0.96 -5.50
N VAL A 66 -1.86 0.19 -5.70
CA VAL A 66 -2.51 1.50 -5.72
C VAL A 66 -1.91 2.34 -6.83
N SER A 67 -2.71 3.18 -7.49
CA SER A 67 -2.18 4.17 -8.43
C SER A 67 -1.56 5.38 -7.72
N ASN A 68 -0.60 6.04 -8.37
CA ASN A 68 0.04 7.22 -7.80
C ASN A 68 -0.98 8.34 -7.54
N GLU A 69 -1.97 8.49 -8.41
CA GLU A 69 -3.05 9.47 -8.26
C GLU A 69 -3.86 9.27 -6.98
N VAL A 70 -4.15 8.01 -6.59
CA VAL A 70 -4.86 7.73 -5.34
C VAL A 70 -3.92 7.89 -4.15
N PHE A 71 -2.68 7.43 -4.26
CA PHE A 71 -1.70 7.47 -3.17
C PHE A 71 -1.31 8.90 -2.77
N GLU A 72 -1.05 9.77 -3.75
CA GLU A 72 -0.73 11.20 -3.55
C GLU A 72 -1.98 12.09 -3.54
N GLY A 73 -3.15 11.49 -3.74
CA GLY A 73 -4.42 12.19 -3.88
C GLY A 73 -4.99 12.69 -2.54
N PRO A 74 -6.01 13.56 -2.58
CA PRO A 74 -6.59 14.19 -1.39
C PRO A 74 -7.32 13.21 -0.47
N HIS A 75 -7.68 12.02 -0.96
CA HIS A 75 -8.32 10.97 -0.17
C HIS A 75 -7.31 10.14 0.65
N SER A 76 -6.02 10.28 0.39
CA SER A 76 -4.96 9.50 1.05
C SER A 76 -4.66 10.01 2.45
N VAL A 77 -4.77 9.13 3.44
CA VAL A 77 -4.40 9.41 4.83
C VAL A 77 -3.35 8.41 5.35
N VAL A 78 -2.56 7.84 4.42
CA VAL A 78 -1.57 6.78 4.72
C VAL A 78 -0.47 7.23 5.68
N PHE A 79 -0.12 8.52 5.70
CA PHE A 79 0.87 9.06 6.62
C PHE A 79 0.31 9.25 8.04
N ASP A 80 -0.96 9.65 8.17
CA ASP A 80 -1.64 9.70 9.47
C ASP A 80 -1.79 8.27 10.04
N GLU A 81 -2.14 7.30 9.18
CA GLU A 81 -2.14 5.88 9.55
C GLU A 81 -0.76 5.41 10.01
N ALA A 82 0.30 5.79 9.29
CA ALA A 82 1.67 5.43 9.63
C ALA A 82 2.10 6.03 10.98
N GLU A 83 1.77 7.30 11.26
CA GLU A 83 2.04 7.94 12.55
C GLU A 83 1.32 7.22 13.70
N ASN A 84 0.06 6.83 13.48
CA ASN A 84 -0.77 6.12 14.46
C ASN A 84 -0.19 4.76 14.89
N ARG A 85 0.76 4.18 14.15
CA ARG A 85 1.54 3.02 14.62
C ARG A 85 2.33 3.33 15.89
N MET A 86 2.89 4.53 16.04
CA MET A 86 3.63 4.92 17.25
C MET A 86 2.70 5.00 18.46
N HIS A 87 1.54 5.63 18.29
CA HIS A 87 0.56 5.82 19.37
C HIS A 87 -0.02 4.48 19.85
N THR A 88 -0.35 3.59 18.92
CA THR A 88 -0.89 2.27 19.27
C THR A 88 0.16 1.39 19.97
N ILE A 89 1.41 1.36 19.50
CA ILE A 89 2.50 0.64 20.17
C ILE A 89 2.76 1.22 21.56
N LYS A 90 2.75 2.55 21.72
CA LYS A 90 2.88 3.21 23.03
C LYS A 90 1.80 2.75 24.00
N ALA A 91 0.55 2.66 23.55
CA ALA A 91 -0.55 2.18 24.39
C ALA A 91 -0.36 0.72 24.82
N VAL A 92 0.11 -0.15 23.92
CA VAL A 92 0.43 -1.55 24.23
C VAL A 92 1.52 -1.65 25.29
N VAL A 93 2.63 -0.92 25.11
CA VAL A 93 3.73 -0.89 26.08
C VAL A 93 3.27 -0.34 27.43
N TYR A 94 2.52 0.77 27.45
CA TYR A 94 2.00 1.34 28.68
C TYR A 94 1.09 0.37 29.43
N THR A 95 0.15 -0.28 28.74
CA THR A 95 -0.80 -1.22 29.36
C THR A 95 -0.10 -2.46 29.92
N THR A 96 0.96 -2.94 29.25
CA THR A 96 1.60 -4.21 29.61
C THR A 96 2.79 -4.06 30.56
N LEU A 97 3.50 -2.92 30.51
CA LEU A 97 4.75 -2.69 31.24
C LEU A 97 4.74 -1.40 32.08
N GLY A 98 3.68 -0.58 32.02
CA GLY A 98 3.62 0.75 32.65
C GLY A 98 3.37 0.74 34.17
N GLY A 99 3.10 -0.42 34.76
CA GLY A 99 3.04 -0.60 36.22
C GLY A 99 1.87 0.10 36.93
N VAL A 100 0.75 0.29 36.23
CA VAL A 100 -0.50 0.84 36.80
C VAL A 100 -1.41 -0.27 37.30
#